data_AF-A0A957D453-F1
#
_entry.id   AF-A0A957D453-F1
#
_cell.length_a   1.000
_cell.length_b   1.000
_cell.length_c   1.000
_cell.angle_alpha   90.00
_cell.angle_beta   90.00
_cell.angle_gamma   90.00
#
_symmetry.space_group_name_H-M   'P 1'
#
loop_
_entity.id
_entity.type
_entity.pdbx_description
1 polymer ?
#
loop_
_entity_poly.entity_id
_entity_poly.type
_entity_poly.pdbx_seq_one_letter_code
_entity_poly.pdbx_strand_id
1 'polypeptide(L)' 'MTEQTPPPPKWLQCNGQQLRKLAQAGMLWLEHNSQIVNELNVFPVPDGDTGTNMLLTMRSAYGRIQ' A
#
# COMPACT_ATOMS: atom_id res chain seq x y z
N MET A 1 -26.07 -30.22 -16.53
CA MET A 1 -24.67 -29.91 -16.88
C MET A 1 -24.25 -28.78 -15.98
N THR A 2 -23.43 -29.04 -14.97
CA THR A 2 -22.95 -28.00 -14.05
C THR A 2 -21.80 -27.26 -14.73
N GLU A 3 -21.98 -25.98 -15.04
CA GLU A 3 -20.90 -25.13 -15.52
C GLU A 3 -19.87 -24.97 -14.39
N GLN A 4 -18.71 -25.64 -14.51
CA GLN A 4 -17.57 -25.35 -13.66
C GLN A 4 -16.88 -24.12 -14.21
N THR A 5 -16.95 -23.02 -13.47
CA THR A 5 -16.20 -21.80 -13.78
C THR A 5 -14.70 -22.13 -13.70
N PRO A 6 -13.89 -21.78 -14.72
CA PRO A 6 -12.46 -22.07 -14.68
C PRO A 6 -11.82 -21.37 -13.48
N PRO A 7 -10.80 -22.00 -12.83
CA PRO A 7 -10.13 -21.40 -11.70
C PRO A 7 -9.55 -20.04 -12.10
N PRO A 8 -9.63 -19.02 -11.23
CA PRO A 8 -9.10 -17.72 -11.54
C PRO A 8 -7.60 -17.83 -11.83
N PRO A 9 -7.09 -17.05 -12.78
CA PRO A 9 -5.69 -17.12 -13.16
C PRO A 9 -4.78 -16.85 -11.96
N LYS A 10 -3.61 -17.48 -11.95
CA LYS A 10 -2.67 -17.42 -10.82
C LYS A 10 -2.29 -15.99 -10.40
N TRP A 11 -2.32 -15.03 -11.33
CA TRP A 11 -2.04 -13.61 -11.07
C TRP A 11 -3.18 -12.87 -10.35
N LEU A 12 -4.37 -13.46 -10.26
CA LEU A 12 -5.51 -12.93 -9.50
C LEU A 12 -5.54 -13.46 -8.06
N GLN A 13 -4.61 -14.36 -7.69
CA GLN A 13 -4.53 -14.93 -6.35
C GLN A 13 -3.40 -14.29 -5.55
N CYS A 14 -3.71 -13.79 -4.35
CA CYS A 14 -2.75 -13.24 -3.41
C CYS A 14 -3.04 -13.79 -2.02
N ASN A 15 -2.10 -14.56 -1.46
CA ASN A 15 -2.21 -15.06 -0.08
C ASN A 15 -1.68 -14.03 0.93
N GLY A 16 -1.93 -14.27 2.23
CA GLY A 16 -1.54 -13.33 3.28
C GLY A 16 -0.03 -13.03 3.34
N GLN A 17 0.83 -14.00 3.04
CA GLN A 17 2.29 -13.79 3.04
C GLN A 17 2.74 -12.95 1.85
N GLN A 18 2.13 -13.14 0.68
CA GLN A 18 2.34 -12.28 -0.49
C GLN A 18 1.85 -10.87 -0.22
N LEU A 19 0.66 -10.72 0.36
CA LEU A 19 0.11 -9.42 0.73
C LEU A 19 1.01 -8.68 1.74
N ARG A 20 1.54 -9.37 2.75
CA ARG A 20 2.50 -8.79 3.70
C ARG A 20 3.78 -8.28 3.02
N LYS A 21 4.32 -9.04 2.05
CA LYS A 21 5.49 -8.61 1.26
C LYS A 21 5.18 -7.38 0.41
N LEU A 22 4.00 -7.34 -0.22
CA LEU A 22 3.54 -6.17 -0.99
C LEU A 22 3.38 -4.94 -0.10
N ALA A 23 2.78 -5.09 1.09
CA ALA A 23 2.63 -4.02 2.06
C ALA A 23 3.99 -3.49 2.54
N GLN A 24 4.96 -4.38 2.80
CA GLN A 24 6.33 -3.98 3.15
C GLN A 24 7.00 -3.19 2.03
N ALA A 25 6.94 -3.70 0.79
CA ALA A 25 7.51 -3.05 -0.37
C ALA A 25 6.89 -1.67 -0.60
N GLY A 26 5.55 -1.56 -0.51
CA GLY A 26 4.82 -0.30 -0.63
C GLY A 26 5.19 0.69 0.48
N MET A 27 5.33 0.23 1.72
CA MET A 27 5.79 1.08 2.84
C MET A 27 7.19 1.64 2.59
N LEU A 28 8.14 0.79 2.18
CA LEU A 28 9.51 1.24 1.86
C LEU A 28 9.52 2.22 0.69
N TRP A 29 8.70 1.99 -0.33
CA TRP A 29 8.62 2.92 -1.46
C TRP A 29 8.01 4.27 -1.05
N LEU A 30 6.97 4.24 -0.21
CA LEU A 30 6.36 5.44 0.34
C LEU A 30 7.33 6.21 1.25
N GLU A 31 8.18 5.51 2.02
CA GLU A 31 9.22 6.14 2.83
C GLU A 31 10.18 6.97 1.96
N HIS A 32 10.70 6.37 0.89
CA HIS A 32 11.60 7.04 -0.05
C HIS A 32 10.95 8.22 -0.79
N ASN A 33 9.65 8.16 -1.03
CA ASN A 33 8.92 9.16 -1.83
C ASN A 33 8.02 10.07 -0.99
N SER A 34 8.11 10.00 0.35
CA SER A 34 7.23 10.74 1.27
C SER A 34 7.29 12.26 1.05
N GLN A 35 8.46 12.81 0.74
CA GLN A 35 8.63 14.22 0.38
C GLN A 35 7.92 14.59 -0.93
N ILE A 36 8.04 13.75 -1.96
CA ILE A 36 7.32 13.95 -3.23
C ILE A 36 5.81 13.93 -2.99
N VAL A 37 5.32 13.04 -2.13
CA VAL A 37 3.89 13.00 -1.76
C VAL A 37 3.47 14.27 -0.99
N ASN A 38 4.31 14.79 -0.09
CA ASN A 38 4.07 16.08 0.57
C ASN A 38 3.94 17.22 -0.44
N GLU A 39 4.75 17.20 -1.50
CA GLU A 39 4.76 18.21 -2.57
C GLU A 39 3.59 18.10 -3.56
N LEU A 40 3.00 16.91 -3.70
CA LEU A 40 1.88 16.68 -4.62
C LEU A 40 0.53 17.17 -4.07
N ASN A 41 0.31 17.07 -2.76
CA ASN A 41 -0.98 17.44 -2.17
C ASN A 41 -1.03 18.94 -1.78
N VAL A 42 -1.21 19.80 -2.79
CA VAL A 42 -1.16 21.27 -2.65
C VAL A 42 -2.53 21.97 -2.60
N PHE A 43 -3.62 21.27 -2.24
CA PHE A 43 -4.98 21.83 -2.25
C PHE A 43 -5.68 21.80 -0.87
N PRO A 44 -6.31 22.89 -0.38
CA PRO A 44 -6.18 24.31 -0.78
C PRO A 44 -5.01 25.03 -0.05
N VAL A 45 -4.38 24.39 0.93
CA VAL A 45 -3.19 24.87 1.66
C VAL A 45 -2.20 23.71 1.76
N PRO A 46 -0.90 23.90 1.43
CA PRO A 46 0.09 22.85 1.60
C PRO A 46 0.40 22.69 3.08
N ASP A 47 -0.24 21.70 3.73
CA ASP A 47 0.13 21.31 5.10
C ASP A 47 1.50 20.58 5.13
N GLY A 48 2.00 20.18 3.95
CA GLY A 48 3.36 19.67 3.75
C GLY A 48 3.65 18.36 4.47
N ASP A 49 2.62 17.70 5.00
CA ASP A 49 2.72 16.55 5.89
C ASP A 49 1.97 15.30 5.38
N THR A 50 1.35 15.38 4.19
CA THR A 50 0.50 14.30 3.67
C THR A 50 1.26 12.97 3.53
N GLY A 51 2.43 12.98 2.90
CA GLY A 51 3.32 11.83 2.79
C GLY A 51 3.83 11.34 4.15
N THR A 52 4.10 12.26 5.08
CA THR A 52 4.46 11.92 6.46
C THR A 52 3.33 11.15 7.16
N ASN A 53 2.10 11.67 7.11
CA ASN A 53 0.92 11.06 7.70
C ASN A 53 0.62 9.68 7.10
N MET A 54 0.77 9.54 5.78
CA MET A 54 0.64 8.26 5.10
C MET A 54 1.72 7.26 5.55
N LEU A 55 2.98 7.68 5.65
CA LEU A 55 4.08 6.80 6.09
C LEU A 55 3.87 6.32 7.53
N LEU A 56 3.49 7.22 8.44
CA LEU A 56 3.18 6.88 9.83
C LEU A 56 2.02 5.86 9.92
N THR A 57 0.97 6.06 9.14
CA THR A 57 -0.17 5.15 9.06
C THR A 57 0.25 3.77 8.55
N MET A 58 1.02 3.73 7.46
CA MET A 58 1.53 2.47 6.87
C MET A 58 2.45 1.72 7.84
N ARG A 59 3.37 2.40 8.53
CA ARG A 59 4.22 1.79 9.55
C ARG A 59 3.42 1.21 10.71
N SER A 60 2.43 1.96 11.20
CA SER A 60 1.53 1.50 12.27
C SER A 60 0.72 0.27 11.86
N ALA A 61 0.18 0.26 10.63
CA ALA A 61 -0.56 -0.88 10.11
C ALA A 61 0.34 -2.11 9.89
N TYR A 62 1.51 -1.91 9.27
CA TYR A 62 2.45 -3.00 9.01
C TYR A 62 2.97 -3.63 10.31
N GLY A 63 3.24 -2.82 11.35
CA GLY A 63 3.63 -3.31 12.68
C GLY A 63 2.60 -4.23 13.35
N ARG A 64 1.32 -4.19 12.96
CA ARG A 64 0.28 -5.11 13.46
C ARG A 64 0.28 -6.48 12.79
N ILE A 65 0.97 -6.62 11.66
CA ILE A 65 0.97 -7.83 10.83
C ILE A 65 2.37 -8.38 10.58
N GLN A 66 3.39 -7.85 11.28
CA GLN A 66 4.74 -8.41 11.26
C GLN A 66 4.78 -9.79 11.89
#